data_AF-A0A3R7NE36-F1
#
_entry.id   AF-A0A3R7NE36-F1
#
_cell.length_a   1.000
_cell.length_b   1.000
_cell.length_c   1.000
_cell.angle_alpha   90.00
_cell.angle_beta   90.00
_cell.angle_gamma   90.00
#
_symmetry.space_group_name_H-M   'P 1'
#
loop_
_entity.id
_entity.type
_entity.pdbx_description
1 polymer ?
#
loop_
_entity_poly.entity_id
_entity_poly.type
_entity_poly.pdbx_seq_one_letter_code
_entity_poly.pdbx_strand_id
1 'polypeptide(L)'
;MSDLTTLRASCKAILARHQRGLTLELSCILCRQRVRGQQSAMQHYADAHGIHPTNHDNIVDLDGFLAHLRGLLFLRDDERMHCPVCRAACGEEASLMAHIAEEGHSRWDTGTIPTLAPFCITGDNVKEEDGDGDEDEDEAENAGGNNAAEDEDEDDGGEDWGIEPAVCLLCETESEDCLRHMIDAHGFDFRAAVQAHAGVHEVYDLIRIVNIIRKCVAQGICPFNYRDESADVEACRCSIAASSLEEHLREHPLHALPRVLSSDDRELIPVLCGDAFISSVVVGGDLLAQQEEDPDYPMVPTIAEMAKKQAEGRQAKGIS
;
A
#
# COMPACT_ATOMS: atom_id res chain seq x y z
N MET A 1 -2.80 -29.82 7.41
CA MET A 1 -1.44 -29.29 7.65
C MET A 1 -0.81 -28.63 6.42
N SER A 2 -0.97 -29.13 5.19
CA SER A 2 -0.40 -28.49 3.97
C SER A 2 -1.10 -27.19 3.54
N ASP A 3 -2.32 -26.97 4.01
CA ASP A 3 -3.15 -25.83 3.59
C ASP A 3 -2.73 -24.53 4.29
N LEU A 4 -2.45 -24.62 5.59
CA LEU A 4 -2.03 -23.49 6.42
C LEU A 4 -0.63 -22.98 6.06
N THR A 5 0.28 -23.87 5.67
CA THR A 5 1.60 -23.51 5.14
C THR A 5 1.49 -22.79 3.80
N THR A 6 0.56 -23.21 2.94
CA THR A 6 0.32 -22.60 1.63
C THR A 6 -0.30 -21.21 1.79
N LEU A 7 -1.30 -21.08 2.67
CA LEU A 7 -1.91 -19.79 3.00
C LEU A 7 -0.88 -18.82 3.59
N ARG A 8 -0.04 -19.25 4.53
CA ARG A 8 1.05 -18.41 5.08
C ARG A 8 2.00 -17.93 3.98
N ALA A 9 2.38 -18.81 3.05
CA ALA A 9 3.24 -18.44 1.93
C ALA A 9 2.56 -17.41 1.00
N SER A 10 1.26 -17.60 0.69
CA SER A 10 0.46 -16.66 -0.10
C SER A 10 0.36 -15.28 0.57
N CYS A 11 0.04 -15.23 1.86
CA CYS A 11 0.01 -13.98 2.62
C CYS A 11 1.38 -13.30 2.64
N LYS A 12 2.46 -14.05 2.82
CA LYS A 12 3.83 -13.50 2.79
C LYS A 12 4.18 -12.90 1.42
N ALA A 13 3.79 -13.56 0.33
CA ALA A 13 4.00 -13.05 -1.02
C ALA A 13 3.22 -11.74 -1.25
N ILE A 14 1.99 -11.65 -0.76
CA ILE A 14 1.15 -10.46 -0.86
C ILE A 14 1.73 -9.31 -0.02
N LEU A 15 2.12 -9.57 1.22
CA LEU A 15 2.76 -8.56 2.08
C LEU A 15 4.07 -8.03 1.47
N ALA A 16 4.94 -8.91 0.97
CA ALA A 16 6.17 -8.51 0.29
C ALA A 16 5.89 -7.68 -0.99
N ARG A 17 4.74 -7.87 -1.62
CA ARG A 17 4.30 -7.04 -2.74
C ARG A 17 3.73 -5.70 -2.26
N HIS A 18 3.01 -5.66 -1.14
CA HIS A 18 2.50 -4.42 -0.52
C HIS A 18 3.62 -3.51 -0.04
N GLN A 19 4.69 -4.05 0.53
CA GLN A 19 5.88 -3.29 0.91
C GLN A 19 6.48 -2.53 -0.29
N ARG A 20 6.43 -3.13 -1.48
CA ARG A 20 6.83 -2.53 -2.76
C ARG A 20 5.68 -1.87 -3.50
N GLY A 21 4.51 -1.75 -2.87
CA GLY A 21 3.23 -1.50 -3.52
C GLY A 21 3.12 -0.14 -4.17
N LEU A 22 3.96 0.83 -3.78
CA LEU A 22 4.02 2.19 -4.34
C LEU A 22 5.06 2.37 -5.44
N THR A 23 6.08 1.52 -5.46
CA THR A 23 7.18 1.56 -6.42
C THR A 23 6.96 0.59 -7.58
N LEU A 24 6.00 -0.33 -7.42
CA LEU A 24 5.62 -1.28 -8.46
C LEU A 24 5.07 -0.56 -9.69
N GLU A 25 5.83 -0.56 -10.78
CA GLU A 25 5.35 -0.09 -12.09
C GLU A 25 4.57 -1.20 -12.80
N LEU A 26 3.27 -0.98 -12.96
CA LEU A 26 2.36 -1.89 -13.66
C LEU A 26 1.98 -1.29 -15.02
N SER A 27 1.89 -2.14 -16.05
CA SER A 27 1.38 -1.71 -17.36
C SER A 27 -0.08 -2.11 -17.50
N CYS A 28 -0.95 -1.15 -17.80
CA CYS A 28 -2.35 -1.44 -18.09
C CYS A 28 -2.47 -2.43 -19.26
N ILE A 29 -3.24 -3.50 -19.09
CA ILE A 29 -3.36 -4.55 -20.12
C ILE A 29 -4.17 -4.11 -21.35
N LEU A 30 -4.97 -3.03 -21.20
CA LEU A 30 -5.79 -2.42 -22.25
C LEU A 30 -4.99 -1.37 -23.01
N CYS A 31 -4.74 -0.21 -22.39
CA CYS A 31 -4.11 0.94 -23.06
C CYS A 31 -2.58 0.99 -22.98
N ARG A 32 -1.93 0.03 -22.31
CA ARG A 32 -0.46 -0.05 -22.11
C ARG A 32 0.17 1.12 -21.32
N GLN A 33 -0.64 2.02 -20.77
CA GLN A 33 -0.14 3.07 -19.89
C GLN A 33 0.58 2.46 -18.69
N ARG A 34 1.79 2.96 -18.39
CA ARG A 34 2.53 2.59 -17.18
C ARG A 34 1.96 3.38 -16.02
N VAL A 35 1.56 2.67 -14.97
CA VAL A 35 0.98 3.22 -13.75
C VAL A 35 1.82 2.76 -12.59
N ARG A 36 2.25 3.70 -11.76
CA ARG A 36 3.07 3.42 -10.60
C ARG A 36 2.17 3.23 -9.37
N GLY A 37 2.37 2.09 -8.73
CA GLY A 37 1.65 1.66 -7.55
C GLY A 37 0.38 0.84 -7.82
N GLN A 38 0.11 -0.14 -6.96
CA GLN A 38 -1.02 -1.08 -7.11
C GLN A 38 -2.37 -0.37 -7.04
N GLN A 39 -2.57 0.52 -6.08
CA GLN A 39 -3.83 1.24 -5.91
C GLN A 39 -4.10 2.18 -7.10
N SER A 40 -3.07 2.90 -7.57
CA SER A 40 -3.17 3.73 -8.77
C SER A 40 -3.52 2.90 -10.00
N ALA A 41 -2.98 1.69 -10.14
CA ALA A 41 -3.31 0.80 -11.25
C ALA A 41 -4.78 0.34 -11.18
N MET A 42 -5.28 -0.03 -10.00
CA MET A 42 -6.70 -0.37 -9.82
C MET A 42 -7.61 0.82 -10.13
N GLN A 43 -7.28 2.01 -9.64
CA GLN A 43 -8.01 3.23 -9.91
C GLN A 43 -8.01 3.57 -11.41
N HIS A 44 -6.88 3.37 -12.09
CA HIS A 44 -6.79 3.54 -13.53
C HIS A 44 -7.75 2.61 -14.30
N TYR A 45 -7.88 1.34 -13.91
CA TYR A 45 -8.86 0.44 -14.53
C TYR A 45 -10.29 0.92 -14.33
N ALA A 46 -10.62 1.44 -13.14
CA ALA A 46 -11.96 1.97 -12.86
C ALA A 46 -12.25 3.27 -13.63
N ASP A 47 -11.34 4.24 -13.59
CA ASP A 47 -11.60 5.58 -14.13
C ASP A 47 -11.45 5.64 -15.66
N ALA A 48 -10.41 5.01 -16.20
CA ALA A 48 -10.12 5.08 -17.63
C ALA A 48 -10.96 4.07 -18.42
N HIS A 49 -11.30 2.93 -17.80
CA HIS A 49 -11.93 1.80 -18.50
C HIS A 49 -13.26 1.36 -17.88
N GLY A 50 -13.66 1.83 -16.70
CA GLY A 50 -14.88 1.34 -16.06
C GLY A 50 -14.82 -0.14 -15.70
N ILE A 51 -13.62 -0.69 -15.51
CA ILE A 51 -13.38 -2.11 -15.21
C ILE A 51 -12.90 -2.24 -13.76
N HIS A 52 -13.45 -3.24 -13.07
CA HIS A 52 -13.14 -3.56 -11.69
C HIS A 52 -12.56 -4.98 -11.62
N PRO A 53 -11.23 -5.15 -11.73
CA PRO A 53 -10.59 -6.44 -11.53
C PRO A 53 -10.65 -6.88 -10.06
N THR A 54 -10.39 -8.15 -9.79
CA THR A 54 -10.14 -8.64 -8.42
C THR A 54 -9.15 -7.70 -7.71
N ASN A 55 -9.47 -7.32 -6.47
CA ASN A 55 -8.59 -6.49 -5.67
C ASN A 55 -7.21 -7.16 -5.60
N HIS A 56 -6.15 -6.39 -5.89
CA HIS A 56 -4.77 -6.87 -5.86
C HIS A 56 -4.41 -7.52 -4.52
N ASP A 57 -5.02 -7.11 -3.41
CA ASP A 57 -4.82 -7.71 -2.08
C ASP A 57 -5.20 -9.19 -2.04
N ASN A 58 -6.11 -9.63 -2.92
CA ASN A 58 -6.57 -11.01 -3.03
C ASN A 58 -5.81 -11.81 -4.09
N ILE A 59 -4.81 -11.22 -4.76
CA ILE A 59 -4.06 -11.87 -5.84
C ILE A 59 -2.68 -12.26 -5.31
N VAL A 60 -2.36 -13.54 -5.33
CA VAL A 60 -1.03 -14.06 -4.92
C VAL A 60 -0.01 -13.79 -6.03
N ASP A 61 -0.33 -14.19 -7.26
CA ASP A 61 0.53 -14.02 -8.44
C ASP A 61 -0.06 -12.94 -9.36
N LEU A 62 0.32 -11.68 -9.11
CA LEU A 62 -0.17 -10.53 -9.87
C LEU A 62 0.30 -10.54 -11.33
N ASP A 63 1.55 -10.93 -11.58
CA ASP A 63 2.10 -10.99 -12.93
C ASP A 63 1.41 -12.07 -13.76
N GLY A 64 1.21 -13.26 -13.18
CA GLY A 64 0.45 -14.34 -13.79
C GLY A 64 -1.01 -13.96 -14.05
N PHE A 65 -1.66 -13.30 -13.08
CA PHE A 65 -3.04 -12.81 -13.22
C PHE A 65 -3.20 -11.84 -14.40
N LEU A 66 -2.33 -10.82 -14.47
CA LEU A 66 -2.36 -9.83 -15.55
C LEU A 66 -2.00 -10.45 -16.91
N ALA A 67 -1.02 -11.36 -16.95
CA ALA A 67 -0.67 -12.09 -18.16
C ALA A 67 -1.83 -12.98 -18.65
N HIS A 68 -2.54 -13.62 -17.73
CA HIS A 68 -3.71 -14.44 -18.04
C HIS A 68 -4.85 -13.61 -18.60
N LEU A 69 -5.24 -12.52 -17.91
CA LEU A 69 -6.25 -11.57 -18.43
C LEU A 69 -5.86 -11.03 -19.80
N ARG A 70 -4.58 -10.73 -20.01
CA ARG A 70 -4.09 -10.32 -21.32
C ARG A 70 -4.27 -11.41 -22.38
N GLY A 71 -4.01 -12.67 -22.05
CA GLY A 71 -4.27 -13.81 -22.94
C GLY A 71 -5.76 -14.04 -23.21
N LEU A 72 -6.63 -13.64 -22.28
CA LEU A 72 -8.08 -13.67 -22.47
C LEU A 72 -8.58 -12.57 -23.42
N LEU A 73 -7.94 -11.39 -23.37
CA LEU A 73 -8.22 -10.27 -24.27
C LEU A 73 -7.71 -10.54 -25.69
N PHE A 74 -6.51 -11.10 -25.80
CA PHE A 74 -5.83 -11.37 -27.07
C PHE A 74 -5.61 -12.87 -27.20
N LEU A 75 -6.63 -13.57 -27.71
CA LEU A 75 -6.51 -15.00 -28.00
C LEU A 75 -5.40 -15.22 -29.02
N ARG A 76 -4.67 -16.33 -28.86
CA ARG A 76 -3.59 -16.68 -29.81
C ARG A 76 -4.17 -16.76 -31.22
N ASP A 77 -3.47 -16.10 -32.14
CA ASP A 77 -3.80 -16.02 -33.58
C ASP A 77 -5.01 -15.13 -33.95
N ASP A 78 -5.56 -14.34 -33.01
CA ASP A 78 -6.54 -13.29 -33.31
C ASP A 78 -6.01 -11.91 -32.90
N GLU A 79 -5.97 -10.99 -33.86
CA GLU A 79 -5.56 -9.60 -33.61
C GLU A 79 -6.68 -8.78 -32.96
N ARG A 80 -7.92 -9.31 -32.94
CA ARG A 80 -9.07 -8.67 -32.31
C ARG A 80 -9.09 -8.92 -30.81
N MET A 81 -9.60 -7.93 -30.08
CA MET A 81 -9.88 -8.04 -28.67
C MET A 81 -11.14 -8.86 -28.42
N HIS A 82 -11.09 -9.70 -27.39
CA HIS A 82 -12.19 -10.56 -26.94
C HIS A 82 -12.60 -10.18 -25.53
N CYS A 83 -13.90 -10.29 -25.22
CA CYS A 83 -14.39 -10.08 -23.88
C CYS A 83 -13.88 -11.18 -22.93
N PRO A 84 -13.20 -10.86 -21.81
CA PRO A 84 -12.71 -11.87 -20.88
C PRO A 84 -13.81 -12.68 -20.17
N VAL A 85 -15.01 -12.11 -20.05
CA VAL A 85 -16.17 -12.72 -19.37
C VAL A 85 -16.92 -13.66 -20.31
N CYS A 86 -17.46 -13.15 -21.42
CA CYS A 86 -18.33 -13.93 -22.31
C CYS A 86 -17.62 -14.51 -23.56
N ARG A 87 -16.35 -14.15 -23.80
CA ARG A 87 -15.53 -14.58 -24.95
C ARG A 87 -16.01 -14.09 -26.33
N ALA A 88 -16.90 -13.10 -26.36
CA ALA A 88 -17.30 -12.46 -27.62
C ALA A 88 -16.12 -11.74 -28.28
N ALA A 89 -15.99 -11.88 -29.59
CA ALA A 89 -15.01 -11.12 -30.38
C ALA A 89 -15.52 -9.69 -30.58
N CYS A 90 -14.85 -8.73 -29.97
CA CYS A 90 -15.26 -7.33 -29.95
C CYS A 90 -14.54 -6.49 -31.01
N GLY A 91 -13.38 -6.93 -31.53
CA GLY A 91 -12.63 -6.18 -32.52
C GLY A 91 -11.60 -5.26 -31.88
N GLU A 92 -11.86 -3.96 -31.87
CA GLU A 92 -10.96 -2.94 -31.30
C GLU A 92 -11.33 -2.57 -29.85
N GLU A 93 -10.44 -1.86 -29.17
CA GLU A 93 -10.63 -1.44 -27.77
C GLU A 93 -11.96 -0.71 -27.56
N ALA A 94 -12.31 0.25 -28.41
CA ALA A 94 -13.57 1.00 -28.29
C ALA A 94 -14.82 0.09 -28.37
N SER A 95 -14.79 -0.93 -29.23
CA SER A 95 -15.88 -1.89 -29.38
C SER A 95 -15.96 -2.87 -28.21
N LEU A 96 -14.82 -3.25 -27.63
CA LEU A 96 -14.77 -4.01 -26.39
C LEU A 96 -15.37 -3.21 -25.23
N MET A 97 -14.99 -1.95 -25.08
CA MET A 97 -15.50 -1.09 -24.01
C MET A 97 -17.02 -0.89 -24.10
N ALA A 98 -17.53 -0.68 -25.32
CA ALA A 98 -18.97 -0.60 -25.56
C ALA A 98 -19.70 -1.90 -25.18
N HIS A 99 -19.16 -3.05 -25.60
CA HIS A 99 -19.72 -4.36 -25.26
C HIS A 99 -19.72 -4.61 -23.73
N ILE A 100 -18.62 -4.27 -23.05
CA ILE A 100 -18.50 -4.41 -21.59
C ILE A 100 -19.55 -3.58 -20.87
N ALA A 101 -19.77 -2.35 -21.31
CA ALA A 101 -20.76 -1.46 -20.71
C ALA A 101 -22.20 -1.91 -20.98
N GLU A 102 -22.51 -2.37 -22.19
CA GLU A 102 -23.86 -2.81 -22.59
C GLU A 102 -24.29 -4.10 -21.88
N GLU A 103 -23.38 -5.07 -21.77
CA GLU A 103 -23.65 -6.38 -21.17
C GLU A 103 -23.36 -6.45 -19.67
N GLY A 104 -22.86 -5.36 -19.06
CA GLY A 104 -22.51 -5.32 -17.64
C GLY A 104 -21.30 -6.18 -17.26
N HIS A 105 -20.36 -6.40 -18.18
CA HIS A 105 -19.16 -7.21 -17.98
C HIS A 105 -17.98 -6.43 -17.35
N SER A 106 -18.26 -5.43 -16.52
CA SER A 106 -17.25 -4.54 -15.92
C SER A 106 -16.47 -5.17 -14.76
N ARG A 107 -17.05 -6.16 -14.08
CA ARG A 107 -16.43 -6.86 -12.95
C ARG A 107 -15.63 -8.05 -13.43
N TRP A 108 -14.32 -8.07 -13.19
CA TRP A 108 -13.39 -9.12 -13.63
C TRP A 108 -12.80 -9.83 -12.42
N ASP A 109 -13.54 -10.79 -11.89
CA ASP A 109 -13.13 -11.58 -10.73
C ASP A 109 -13.31 -13.09 -10.96
N THR A 110 -13.07 -13.89 -9.92
CA THR A 110 -13.20 -15.34 -10.00
C THR A 110 -14.66 -15.80 -10.20
N GLY A 111 -15.64 -14.96 -9.87
CA GLY A 111 -17.06 -15.24 -10.11
C GLY A 111 -17.43 -15.04 -11.58
N THR A 112 -16.93 -13.97 -12.21
CA THR A 112 -17.21 -13.69 -13.63
C THR A 112 -16.23 -14.37 -14.59
N ILE A 113 -15.00 -14.61 -14.16
CA ILE A 113 -13.93 -15.25 -14.93
C ILE A 113 -13.28 -16.34 -14.06
N PRO A 114 -13.87 -17.56 -14.00
CA PRO A 114 -13.42 -18.63 -13.11
C PRO A 114 -11.96 -19.04 -13.29
N THR A 115 -11.40 -18.84 -14.48
CA THR A 115 -9.99 -19.14 -14.77
C THR A 115 -9.00 -18.24 -14.01
N LEU A 116 -9.45 -17.22 -13.30
CA LEU A 116 -8.61 -16.37 -12.43
C LEU A 116 -8.32 -17.01 -11.07
N ALA A 117 -9.10 -18.01 -10.65
CA ALA A 117 -8.98 -18.63 -9.33
C ALA A 117 -7.56 -19.11 -8.95
N PRO A 118 -6.74 -19.69 -9.86
CA PRO A 118 -5.39 -20.15 -9.53
C PRO A 118 -4.42 -19.05 -9.10
N PHE A 119 -4.71 -17.79 -9.42
CA PHE A 119 -3.84 -16.65 -9.11
C PHE A 119 -4.26 -15.95 -7.81
N CYS A 120 -5.46 -16.23 -7.30
CA CYS A 120 -6.03 -15.56 -6.14
C CYS A 120 -5.85 -16.37 -4.86
N ILE A 121 -5.92 -15.72 -3.70
CA ILE A 121 -6.16 -16.42 -2.45
C ILE A 121 -7.58 -16.99 -2.54
N THR A 122 -7.69 -18.24 -2.95
CA THR A 122 -8.93 -18.98 -2.87
C THR A 122 -9.03 -19.56 -1.47
N GLY A 123 -9.90 -18.98 -0.65
CA GLY A 123 -10.38 -19.63 0.57
C GLY A 123 -11.34 -20.75 0.18
N ASP A 124 -10.82 -21.87 -0.34
CA ASP A 124 -11.61 -23.09 -0.48
C ASP A 124 -11.93 -23.61 0.94
N ASN A 125 -12.99 -23.07 1.54
CA ASN A 125 -13.86 -23.59 2.63
C ASN A 125 -14.46 -22.48 3.52
N VAL A 126 -14.99 -21.40 2.95
CA VAL A 126 -16.17 -20.76 3.55
C VAL A 126 -17.27 -20.79 2.51
N LYS A 127 -17.89 -21.97 2.36
CA LYS A 127 -19.28 -21.98 1.94
C LYS A 127 -20.03 -21.22 3.02
N GLU A 128 -20.34 -19.96 2.77
CA GLU A 128 -21.53 -19.38 3.36
C GLU A 128 -22.68 -20.20 2.80
N GLU A 129 -23.12 -21.20 3.57
CA GLU A 129 -24.42 -21.79 3.34
C GLU A 129 -25.42 -20.65 3.50
N ASP A 130 -26.19 -20.42 2.43
CA ASP A 130 -27.37 -19.57 2.43
C ASP A 130 -28.27 -19.98 3.62
N GLY A 131 -28.10 -19.27 4.73
CA GLY A 131 -28.90 -19.37 5.93
C GLY A 131 -29.77 -18.13 6.03
N ASP A 132 -30.95 -18.21 5.42
CA ASP A 132 -32.12 -17.43 5.80
C ASP A 132 -32.30 -17.54 7.33
N GLY A 133 -32.24 -16.42 8.04
CA GLY A 133 -32.20 -16.40 9.50
C GLY A 133 -32.29 -14.99 10.05
N ASP A 134 -33.51 -14.64 10.41
CA ASP A 134 -33.97 -13.39 10.99
C ASP A 134 -33.05 -12.73 12.03
N GLU A 135 -33.12 -11.41 12.03
CA GLU A 135 -32.74 -10.52 13.12
C GLU A 135 -33.41 -10.98 14.42
N ASP A 136 -32.65 -11.43 15.40
CA ASP A 136 -33.06 -11.39 16.80
C ASP A 136 -31.83 -11.12 17.69
N GLU A 137 -31.86 -9.94 18.30
CA GLU A 137 -31.06 -9.55 19.45
C GLU A 137 -31.39 -10.49 20.61
N ASP A 138 -30.40 -11.10 21.25
CA ASP A 138 -30.53 -11.47 22.66
C ASP A 138 -29.16 -11.57 23.34
N GLU A 139 -29.01 -10.76 24.39
CA GLU A 139 -27.96 -10.83 25.39
C GLU A 139 -27.97 -12.18 26.11
N ALA A 140 -26.79 -12.79 26.29
CA ALA A 140 -26.58 -13.73 27.38
C ALA A 140 -25.13 -13.71 27.85
N GLU A 141 -24.91 -13.05 28.98
CA GLU A 141 -23.76 -13.27 29.83
C GLU A 141 -23.73 -14.74 30.32
N ASN A 142 -22.51 -15.29 30.41
CA ASN A 142 -21.93 -15.95 31.59
C ASN A 142 -21.29 -17.34 31.36
N ALA A 143 -20.10 -17.45 31.97
CA ALA A 143 -19.47 -18.65 32.52
C ALA A 143 -18.69 -19.61 31.59
N GLY A 144 -17.36 -19.40 31.58
CA GLY A 144 -16.45 -20.32 32.26
C GLY A 144 -16.13 -21.64 31.57
N GLY A 145 -14.98 -21.68 30.89
CA GLY A 145 -14.35 -22.92 30.45
C GLY A 145 -12.85 -22.75 30.31
N ASN A 146 -12.11 -23.05 31.40
CA ASN A 146 -10.68 -23.31 31.36
C ASN A 146 -10.35 -24.26 30.20
N ASN A 147 -9.50 -23.84 29.27
CA ASN A 147 -8.61 -24.76 28.58
C ASN A 147 -7.22 -24.15 28.51
N ALA A 148 -6.29 -24.95 29.01
CA ALA A 148 -4.91 -24.64 29.29
C ALA A 148 -4.20 -24.04 28.08
N ALA A 149 -3.49 -22.94 28.34
CA ALA A 149 -2.33 -22.57 27.55
C ALA A 149 -1.34 -23.74 27.62
N GLU A 150 -1.20 -24.46 26.52
CA GLU A 150 -0.06 -25.33 26.32
C GLU A 150 1.07 -24.44 25.79
N ASP A 151 2.11 -24.34 26.62
CA ASP A 151 3.38 -23.70 26.31
C ASP A 151 4.00 -24.33 25.06
N GLU A 152 3.98 -23.61 23.94
CA GLU A 152 4.88 -23.85 22.81
C GLU A 152 6.16 -23.01 23.02
N ASP A 153 6.93 -23.37 24.05
CA ASP A 153 8.36 -23.04 24.17
C ASP A 153 9.13 -23.99 23.24
N GLU A 154 9.31 -23.61 21.97
CA GLU A 154 10.41 -24.09 21.11
C GLU A 154 10.49 -23.29 19.79
N ASP A 155 10.95 -22.03 19.88
CA ASP A 155 11.83 -21.44 18.84
C ASP A 155 12.73 -20.36 19.46
N ASP A 156 13.76 -20.78 20.20
CA ASP A 156 14.97 -19.97 20.49
C ASP A 156 15.85 -19.86 19.22
N GLY A 157 15.22 -19.56 18.09
CA GLY A 157 15.87 -19.11 16.89
C GLY A 157 15.98 -17.59 16.98
N GLY A 158 16.94 -17.10 17.77
CA GLY A 158 17.17 -15.67 18.04
C GLY A 158 16.81 -14.79 16.85
N GLU A 159 15.58 -14.28 16.87
CA GLU A 159 15.02 -13.51 15.77
C GLU A 159 15.84 -12.23 15.74
N ASP A 160 16.63 -12.07 14.68
CA ASP A 160 17.42 -10.87 14.48
C ASP A 160 16.41 -9.74 14.32
N TRP A 161 16.13 -9.03 15.43
CA TRP A 161 15.38 -7.78 15.49
C TRP A 161 16.16 -6.67 14.76
N GLY A 162 16.72 -6.97 13.59
CA GLY A 162 17.38 -6.02 12.72
C GLY A 162 16.40 -4.89 12.40
N ILE A 163 16.96 -3.69 12.25
CA ILE A 163 16.16 -2.54 11.84
C ILE A 163 15.66 -2.85 10.43
N GLU A 164 14.36 -3.02 10.27
CA GLU A 164 13.77 -3.20 8.94
C GLU A 164 13.98 -1.90 8.15
N PRO A 165 14.64 -1.96 6.97
CA PRO A 165 14.92 -0.77 6.20
C PRO A 165 13.60 -0.13 5.74
N ALA A 166 13.51 1.19 5.88
CA ALA A 166 12.35 1.94 5.43
C ALA A 166 12.48 2.31 3.95
N VAL A 167 11.35 2.38 3.23
CA VAL A 167 11.32 2.92 1.86
C VAL A 167 11.27 4.44 1.90
N CYS A 168 12.19 5.10 1.19
CA CYS A 168 12.23 6.56 1.03
C CYS A 168 10.86 7.13 0.60
N LEU A 169 10.54 8.34 1.04
CA LEU A 169 9.29 9.00 0.66
C LEU A 169 9.27 9.47 -0.80
N LEU A 170 10.43 9.78 -1.36
CA LEU A 170 10.56 10.45 -2.67
C LEU A 170 11.07 9.52 -3.78
N CYS A 171 11.64 8.36 -3.44
CA CYS A 171 12.14 7.38 -4.41
C CYS A 171 11.98 5.93 -3.91
N GLU A 172 12.56 4.98 -4.63
CA GLU A 172 12.41 3.53 -4.39
C GLU A 172 13.51 2.94 -3.49
N THR A 173 14.42 3.78 -3.00
CA THR A 173 15.53 3.33 -2.18
C THR A 173 15.04 2.91 -0.79
N GLU A 174 15.39 1.68 -0.41
CA GLU A 174 15.28 1.18 0.95
C GLU A 174 16.53 1.57 1.75
N SER A 175 16.35 2.10 2.95
CA SER A 175 17.43 2.55 3.83
C SER A 175 17.04 2.44 5.31
N GLU A 176 17.97 1.99 6.13
CA GLU A 176 17.87 2.06 7.60
C GLU A 176 17.88 3.51 8.11
N ASP A 177 18.46 4.45 7.34
CA ASP A 177 18.44 5.89 7.61
C ASP A 177 17.86 6.65 6.41
N CYS A 178 16.53 6.54 6.26
CA CYS A 178 15.79 7.23 5.21
C CYS A 178 15.88 8.76 5.31
N LEU A 179 16.01 9.32 6.53
CA LEU A 179 16.12 10.76 6.74
C LEU A 179 17.42 11.30 6.13
N ARG A 180 18.56 10.63 6.37
CA ARG A 180 19.84 10.97 5.73
C ARG A 180 19.77 10.81 4.22
N HIS A 181 19.20 9.71 3.74
CA HIS A 181 19.06 9.47 2.32
C HIS A 181 18.27 10.58 1.60
N MET A 182 17.18 11.08 2.20
CA MET A 182 16.41 12.19 1.61
C MET A 182 17.22 13.49 1.49
N ILE A 183 18.10 13.77 2.44
CA ILE A 183 19.00 14.93 2.37
C ILE A 183 20.02 14.73 1.26
N ASP A 184 20.70 13.59 1.23
CA ASP A 184 21.85 13.37 0.36
C ASP A 184 21.43 13.17 -1.11
N ALA A 185 20.34 12.43 -1.35
CA ALA A 185 19.86 12.09 -2.69
C ALA A 185 18.87 13.11 -3.26
N HIS A 186 18.03 13.71 -2.40
CA HIS A 186 16.94 14.59 -2.84
C HIS A 186 17.10 16.04 -2.38
N GLY A 187 18.10 16.36 -1.57
CA GLY A 187 18.26 17.70 -0.98
C GLY A 187 17.11 18.07 -0.03
N PHE A 188 16.38 17.06 0.48
CA PHE A 188 15.16 17.26 1.24
C PHE A 188 15.36 16.86 2.71
N ASP A 189 15.36 17.85 3.59
CA ASP A 189 15.37 17.65 5.04
C ASP A 189 13.93 17.54 5.56
N PHE A 190 13.42 16.31 5.63
CA PHE A 190 12.07 16.03 6.11
C PHE A 190 11.83 16.56 7.53
N ARG A 191 12.83 16.43 8.43
CA ARG A 191 12.71 16.86 9.83
C ARG A 191 12.52 18.38 9.90
N ALA A 192 13.39 19.14 9.23
CA ALA A 192 13.30 20.58 9.21
C ALA A 192 11.99 21.06 8.55
N ALA A 193 11.57 20.41 7.47
CA ALA A 193 10.40 20.81 6.72
C ALA A 193 9.09 20.55 7.48
N VAL A 194 8.98 19.42 8.18
CA VAL A 194 7.85 19.10 9.08
C VAL A 194 7.79 20.07 10.26
N GLN A 195 8.92 20.36 10.91
CA GLN A 195 8.96 21.28 12.06
C GLN A 195 8.58 22.72 11.67
N ALA A 196 8.84 23.13 10.43
CA ALA A 196 8.42 24.43 9.90
C ALA A 196 6.96 24.44 9.43
N HIS A 197 6.29 23.28 9.33
CA HIS A 197 4.96 23.17 8.78
C HIS A 197 3.90 23.55 9.81
N ALA A 198 3.18 24.65 9.56
CA ALA A 198 2.23 25.24 10.52
C ALA A 198 1.06 24.32 10.93
N GLY A 199 0.72 23.32 10.11
CA GLY A 199 -0.37 22.38 10.37
C GLY A 199 0.02 21.08 11.07
N VAL A 200 1.30 20.89 11.45
CA VAL A 200 1.75 19.69 12.15
C VAL A 200 1.81 19.98 13.64
N HIS A 201 1.00 19.28 14.43
CA HIS A 201 0.98 19.45 15.87
C HIS A 201 1.17 18.13 16.60
N GLU A 202 0.57 17.06 16.09
CA GLU A 202 0.54 15.76 16.75
C GLU A 202 1.06 14.65 15.84
N VAL A 203 1.28 13.47 16.43
CA VAL A 203 1.76 12.27 15.74
C VAL A 203 0.90 11.91 14.53
N TYR A 204 -0.42 12.05 14.66
CA TYR A 204 -1.35 11.76 13.57
C TYR A 204 -1.14 12.66 12.35
N ASP A 205 -0.70 13.91 12.54
CA ASP A 205 -0.40 14.81 11.42
C ASP A 205 0.84 14.38 10.64
N LEU A 206 1.83 13.80 11.34
CA LEU A 206 3.00 13.17 10.69
C LEU A 206 2.57 11.98 9.83
N ILE A 207 1.71 11.12 10.37
CA ILE A 207 1.16 9.97 9.65
C ILE A 207 0.44 10.44 8.39
N ARG A 208 -0.40 11.49 8.49
CA ARG A 208 -1.07 12.11 7.34
C ARG A 208 -0.07 12.63 6.31
N ILE A 209 0.95 13.38 6.72
CA ILE A 209 2.00 13.88 5.79
C ILE A 209 2.63 12.72 5.03
N VAL A 210 3.10 11.69 5.73
CA VAL A 210 3.80 10.57 5.13
C VAL A 210 2.90 9.87 4.11
N ASN A 211 1.65 9.58 4.49
CA ASN A 211 0.69 8.93 3.61
C ASN A 211 0.34 9.79 2.39
N ILE A 212 0.18 11.12 2.56
CA ILE A 212 -0.07 12.04 1.45
C ILE A 212 1.10 12.04 0.48
N ILE A 213 2.34 12.21 0.97
CA ILE A 213 3.53 12.21 0.11
C ILE A 213 3.63 10.90 -0.66
N ARG A 214 3.45 9.76 0.01
CA ARG A 214 3.48 8.43 -0.61
C ARG A 214 2.42 8.29 -1.73
N LYS A 215 1.18 8.73 -1.49
CA LYS A 215 0.11 8.74 -2.52
C LYS A 215 0.51 9.60 -3.70
N CYS A 216 0.99 10.82 -3.44
CA CYS A 216 1.39 11.77 -4.48
C CYS A 216 2.55 11.25 -5.33
N VAL A 217 3.59 10.72 -4.71
CA VAL A 217 4.78 10.18 -5.38
C VAL A 217 4.46 8.94 -6.20
N ALA A 218 3.57 8.07 -5.71
CA ALA A 218 3.08 6.94 -6.48
C ALA A 218 2.27 7.38 -7.71
N GLN A 219 1.48 8.45 -7.60
CA GLN A 219 0.67 8.99 -8.70
C GLN A 219 1.45 9.93 -9.63
N GLY A 220 2.69 10.29 -9.29
CA GLY A 220 3.47 11.27 -10.04
C GLY A 220 2.88 12.69 -9.95
N ILE A 221 2.20 13.03 -8.86
CA ILE A 221 1.61 14.36 -8.63
C ILE A 221 2.37 15.11 -7.53
N CYS A 222 2.29 16.44 -7.57
CA CYS A 222 2.91 17.32 -6.59
C CYS A 222 2.21 17.22 -5.21
N PRO A 223 2.92 16.88 -4.11
CA PRO A 223 2.35 16.86 -2.76
C PRO A 223 1.76 18.19 -2.31
N PHE A 224 2.40 19.32 -2.65
CA PHE A 224 1.98 20.67 -2.25
C PHE A 224 0.51 20.97 -2.54
N ASN A 225 0.07 20.56 -3.72
CA ASN A 225 -1.25 20.81 -4.25
C ASN A 225 -2.20 19.62 -4.04
N TYR A 226 -1.88 18.74 -3.09
CA TYR A 226 -2.74 17.60 -2.77
C TYR A 226 -4.14 18.08 -2.42
N ARG A 227 -5.13 17.65 -3.23
CA ARG A 227 -6.55 18.06 -3.15
C ARG A 227 -6.80 19.56 -3.31
N ASP A 228 -5.87 20.29 -3.93
CA ASP A 228 -6.12 21.66 -4.39
C ASP A 228 -6.65 21.63 -5.84
N GLU A 229 -7.54 22.57 -6.16
CA GLU A 229 -8.08 22.78 -7.51
C GLU A 229 -7.62 24.13 -8.11
N SER A 230 -6.65 24.79 -7.47
CA SER A 230 -6.11 26.07 -7.90
C SER A 230 -5.35 26.01 -9.23
N ALA A 231 -5.14 27.17 -9.86
CA ALA A 231 -4.36 27.28 -11.10
C ALA A 231 -2.89 26.79 -10.95
N ASP A 232 -2.36 26.77 -9.71
CA ASP A 232 -1.01 26.30 -9.41
C ASP A 232 -0.88 24.77 -9.61
N VAL A 233 -2.00 24.04 -9.52
CA VAL A 233 -2.07 22.59 -9.78
C VAL A 233 -1.72 22.30 -11.23
N GLU A 234 -2.31 23.04 -12.16
CA GLU A 234 -2.09 22.84 -13.59
C GLU A 234 -0.66 23.20 -14.00
N ALA A 235 -0.10 24.26 -13.40
CA ALA A 235 1.30 24.64 -13.61
C ALA A 235 2.26 23.53 -13.15
N CYS A 236 2.04 22.96 -11.95
CA CYS A 236 2.83 21.83 -11.45
C CYS A 236 2.66 20.61 -12.34
N ARG A 237 1.43 20.31 -12.78
CA ARG A 237 1.15 19.18 -13.68
C ARG A 237 1.88 19.31 -15.02
N CYS A 238 1.88 20.51 -15.61
CA CYS A 238 2.60 20.79 -16.85
C CYS A 238 4.12 20.67 -16.67
N SER A 239 4.68 21.19 -15.57
CA SER A 239 6.09 21.07 -15.22
C SER A 239 6.50 19.60 -15.07
N ILE A 240 5.75 18.82 -14.29
CA ILE A 240 6.02 17.39 -14.06
C ILE A 240 5.91 16.59 -15.37
N ALA A 241 4.90 16.88 -16.19
CA ALA A 241 4.74 16.21 -17.48
C ALA A 241 5.85 16.55 -18.49
N ALA A 242 6.46 17.73 -18.38
CA ALA A 242 7.56 18.15 -19.24
C ALA A 242 8.91 17.54 -18.82
N SER A 243 9.09 17.22 -17.54
CA SER A 243 10.30 16.61 -17.00
C SER A 243 9.99 15.38 -16.15
N SER A 244 9.89 15.53 -14.84
CA SER A 244 9.58 14.49 -13.87
C SER A 244 9.16 15.10 -12.54
N LEU A 245 8.54 14.30 -11.66
CA LEU A 245 8.23 14.73 -10.31
C LEU A 245 9.52 15.03 -9.51
N GLU A 246 10.57 14.24 -9.69
CA GLU A 246 11.83 14.43 -8.97
C GLU A 246 12.48 15.77 -9.33
N GLU A 247 12.50 16.13 -10.61
CA GLU A 247 13.04 17.40 -11.06
C GLU A 247 12.19 18.59 -10.60
N HIS A 248 10.86 18.45 -10.65
CA HIS A 248 9.93 19.45 -10.10
C HIS A 248 10.19 19.72 -8.61
N LEU A 249 10.35 18.67 -7.79
CA LEU A 249 10.59 18.82 -6.35
C LEU A 249 11.96 19.40 -6.02
N ARG A 250 12.96 19.18 -6.89
CA ARG A 250 14.29 19.79 -6.76
C ARG A 250 14.27 21.29 -7.02
N GLU A 251 13.46 21.74 -7.99
CA GLU A 251 13.27 23.15 -8.31
C GLU A 251 12.37 23.87 -7.28
N HIS A 252 11.43 23.14 -6.69
CA HIS A 252 10.49 23.65 -5.69
C HIS A 252 10.53 22.83 -4.39
N PRO A 253 11.55 23.00 -3.53
CA PRO A 253 11.70 22.17 -2.31
C PRO A 253 10.52 22.25 -1.33
N LEU A 254 9.81 23.38 -1.29
CA LEU A 254 8.60 23.54 -0.46
C LEU A 254 7.45 22.64 -0.92
N HIS A 255 7.50 22.15 -2.16
CA HIS A 255 6.44 21.31 -2.71
C HIS A 255 6.51 19.85 -2.28
N ALA A 256 7.55 19.47 -1.53
CA ALA A 256 7.72 18.12 -1.00
C ALA A 256 6.72 17.77 0.11
N LEU A 257 6.05 18.76 0.71
CA LEU A 257 4.96 18.55 1.68
C LEU A 257 3.64 19.13 1.16
N PRO A 258 2.50 18.57 1.56
CA PRO A 258 1.21 19.22 1.33
C PRO A 258 1.16 20.59 1.97
N ARG A 259 0.59 21.59 1.28
CA ARG A 259 0.46 22.95 1.80
C ARG A 259 -0.53 23.03 2.97
N VAL A 260 -1.57 22.21 2.93
CA VAL A 260 -2.65 22.18 3.90
C VAL A 260 -2.87 20.74 4.34
N LEU A 261 -2.93 20.53 5.65
CA LEU A 261 -3.32 19.26 6.22
C LEU A 261 -4.79 19.31 6.62
N SER A 262 -5.55 18.35 6.11
CA SER A 262 -6.93 18.13 6.55
C SER A 262 -6.93 17.32 7.85
N SER A 263 -7.94 17.55 8.69
CA SER A 263 -8.22 16.71 9.86
C SER A 263 -8.98 15.43 9.52
N ASP A 264 -9.19 15.13 8.24
CA ASP A 264 -9.86 13.92 7.75
C ASP A 264 -9.01 12.66 8.05
N ASP A 265 -9.67 11.59 8.49
CA ASP A 265 -9.06 10.31 8.85
C ASP A 265 -8.70 9.45 7.64
N ARG A 266 -9.20 9.78 6.44
CA ARG A 266 -8.83 9.09 5.20
C ARG A 266 -7.32 9.05 4.92
N GLU A 267 -6.59 10.03 5.46
CA GLU A 267 -5.13 10.12 5.32
C GLU A 267 -4.36 9.45 6.45
N LEU A 268 -5.05 8.89 7.45
CA LEU A 268 -4.44 8.02 8.46
C LEU A 268 -4.30 6.58 7.98
N ILE A 269 -5.06 6.18 6.96
CA ILE A 269 -4.97 4.84 6.38
C ILE A 269 -3.57 4.64 5.79
N PRO A 270 -2.74 3.72 6.34
CA PRO A 270 -1.38 3.52 5.88
C PRO A 270 -1.35 3.09 4.42
N VAL A 271 -0.47 3.73 3.65
CA VAL A 271 -0.27 3.37 2.25
C VAL A 271 0.59 2.11 2.12
N LEU A 272 1.52 1.92 3.06
CA LEU A 272 2.32 0.70 3.19
C LEU A 272 1.95 0.00 4.50
N CYS A 273 1.67 -1.31 4.42
CA CYS A 273 1.48 -2.13 5.61
C CYS A 273 2.80 -2.27 6.36
N GLY A 274 2.80 -2.02 7.67
CA GLY A 274 4.02 -2.07 8.48
C GLY A 274 5.05 -1.02 8.07
N ASP A 275 4.60 0.20 7.75
CA ASP A 275 5.49 1.27 7.27
C ASP A 275 6.58 1.63 8.29
N ALA A 276 7.76 1.03 8.11
CA ALA A 276 8.93 1.24 8.97
C ALA A 276 9.36 2.71 9.01
N PHE A 277 9.07 3.52 7.96
CA PHE A 277 9.33 4.94 7.99
C PHE A 277 8.46 5.63 9.04
N ILE A 278 7.14 5.39 9.02
CA ILE A 278 6.20 5.96 10.00
C ILE A 278 6.62 5.56 11.42
N SER A 279 6.92 4.28 11.64
CA SER A 279 7.41 3.80 12.93
C SER A 279 8.68 4.53 13.38
N SER A 280 9.64 4.74 12.47
CA SER A 280 10.90 5.43 12.80
C SER A 280 10.70 6.90 13.19
N VAL A 281 9.80 7.62 12.51
CA VAL A 281 9.63 9.07 12.70
C VAL A 281 8.67 9.40 13.85
N VAL A 282 7.70 8.54 14.13
CA VAL A 282 6.74 8.71 15.23
C VAL A 282 7.40 8.37 16.57
N VAL A 283 8.17 7.29 16.62
CA VAL A 283 8.73 6.75 17.87
C VAL A 283 10.09 7.36 18.18
N GLY A 284 10.82 7.84 17.17
CA GLY A 284 12.12 8.49 17.35
C GLY A 284 12.09 9.75 18.24
N GLY A 285 10.92 10.24 18.67
CA GLY A 285 10.74 11.24 19.73
C GLY A 285 11.29 12.65 19.43
N ASP A 286 11.96 12.82 18.28
CA ASP A 286 12.71 14.02 17.95
C ASP A 286 11.93 15.03 17.10
N LEU A 287 10.81 14.61 16.48
CA LEU A 287 10.08 15.44 15.53
C LEU A 287 8.98 16.28 16.17
N LEU A 288 8.38 15.78 17.25
CA LEU A 288 7.36 16.45 18.05
C LEU A 288 7.83 16.54 19.49
N ALA A 289 7.46 17.59 20.20
CA ALA A 289 7.78 17.70 21.63
C ALA A 289 7.20 16.49 22.37
N GLN A 290 8.00 15.87 23.24
CA GLN A 290 7.61 14.68 24.01
C GLN A 290 6.20 14.85 24.60
N GLN A 291 5.24 14.04 24.14
CA GLN A 291 3.99 13.85 24.86
C GLN A 291 4.32 13.21 26.21
N GLU A 292 3.71 13.71 27.29
CA GLU A 292 3.82 13.08 28.61
C GLU A 292 3.32 11.64 28.50
N GLU A 293 4.17 10.67 28.86
CA GLU A 293 3.77 9.25 28.92
C GLU A 293 2.60 9.10 29.89
N ASP A 294 1.49 8.53 29.41
CA ASP A 294 0.36 8.19 30.27
C ASP A 294 0.79 7.05 31.21
N PRO A 295 0.88 7.28 32.53
CA PRO A 295 1.33 6.27 33.48
C PRO A 295 0.40 5.06 33.56
N ASP A 296 -0.85 5.18 33.12
CA ASP A 296 -1.83 4.09 33.09
C ASP A 296 -1.70 3.22 31.82
N TYR A 297 -1.07 3.73 30.76
CA TYR A 297 -0.83 3.03 29.49
C TYR A 297 0.60 3.24 28.99
N PRO A 298 1.60 2.58 29.60
CA PRO A 298 2.99 2.69 29.15
C PRO A 298 3.12 2.15 27.71
N MET A 299 3.73 2.95 26.82
CA MET A 299 3.98 2.51 25.45
C MET A 299 4.93 1.31 25.42
N VAL A 300 4.61 0.31 24.60
CA VAL A 300 5.48 -0.84 24.35
C VAL A 300 6.62 -0.40 23.41
N PRO A 301 7.89 -0.70 23.73
CA PRO A 301 9.01 -0.34 22.86
C PRO A 301 8.89 -0.94 21.47
N THR A 302 9.17 -0.16 20.44
CA THR A 302 9.14 -0.63 19.06
C THR A 302 10.37 -1.45 18.67
N ILE A 303 10.28 -2.17 17.55
CA ILE A 303 11.40 -2.96 16.99
C ILE A 303 12.66 -2.10 16.83
N ALA A 304 12.54 -0.86 16.34
CA ALA A 304 13.66 0.06 16.21
C ALA A 304 14.30 0.42 17.56
N GLU A 305 13.51 0.62 18.61
CA GLU A 305 14.02 0.91 19.96
C GLU A 305 14.65 -0.31 20.61
N MET A 306 14.08 -1.49 20.41
CA MET A 306 14.66 -2.75 20.86
C MET A 306 15.99 -3.02 20.15
N ALA A 307 16.06 -2.81 18.84
CA ALA A 307 17.27 -2.93 18.03
C ALA A 307 18.35 -1.94 18.50
N LYS A 308 17.98 -0.68 18.73
CA LYS A 308 18.89 0.35 19.25
C LYS A 308 19.42 0.00 20.64
N LYS A 309 18.55 -0.41 21.57
CA LYS A 309 18.96 -0.86 22.92
C LYS A 309 19.87 -2.07 22.87
N GLN A 310 19.64 -3.01 21.96
CA GLN A 310 20.55 -4.14 21.76
C GLN A 310 21.89 -3.70 21.16
N ALA A 311 21.90 -2.81 20.16
CA ALA A 311 23.12 -2.28 19.56
C ALA A 311 23.97 -1.52 20.60
N GLU A 312 23.34 -0.66 21.41
CA GLU A 312 23.98 0.05 22.52
C GLU A 312 24.48 -0.95 23.59
N GLY A 313 23.71 -1.99 23.89
CA GLY A 313 24.11 -3.05 24.82
C GLY A 313 25.27 -3.91 24.32
N ARG A 314 25.37 -4.17 23.01
CA ARG A 314 26.50 -4.87 22.36
C ARG A 314 27.75 -3.99 22.36
N GLN A 315 27.62 -2.69 22.05
CA GLN A 315 28.72 -1.72 22.12
C GLN A 315 29.25 -1.54 23.55
N ALA A 316 28.36 -1.47 24.55
CA ALA A 316 28.74 -1.36 25.97
C ALA A 316 29.44 -2.62 26.51
N LYS A 317 29.18 -3.79 25.90
CA LYS A 317 29.83 -5.07 26.23
C LYS A 317 31.10 -5.35 25.43
N GLY A 318 31.47 -4.48 24.49
CA GLY A 318 32.69 -4.63 23.68
C GLY A 318 32.68 -5.83 22.73
N ILE A 319 31.50 -6.30 22.34
CA ILE A 319 31.34 -7.41 21.40
C ILE A 319 31.08 -6.77 20.02
N SER A 320 32.09 -6.76 19.15
CA SER A 320 31.95 -6.39 17.73
C SER A 320 31.51 -7.59 16.90
#